data_AF-A0A2M7KZV9-F1
#
_entry.id   AF-A0A2M7KZV9-F1
#
_cell.length_a   1.000
_cell.length_b   1.000
_cell.length_c   1.000
_cell.angle_alpha   90.00
_cell.angle_beta   90.00
_cell.angle_gamma   90.00
#
_symmetry.space_group_name_H-M   'P 1'
#
loop_
_entity.id
_entity.type
_entity.pdbx_description
1 polymer ?
#
loop_
_entity_poly.entity_id
_entity_poly.type
_entity_poly.pdbx_seq_one_letter_code
_entity_poly.pdbx_strand_id
1 'polypeptide(L)'
;MDPATMAIEDLARDLLSLPVPSRAFLAEKLTESVDYFVSPSVEAAWRAEIGKRVRDYEDGVAGSVPSEAAFAEARKRADEAR
;
A
#
# COMPACT_ATOMS: atom_id res chain seq x y z
N MET A 1 12.30 -5.27 26.90
CA MET A 1 12.02 -4.56 25.64
C MET A 1 13.22 -3.68 25.35
N ASP A 2 13.71 -3.64 24.11
CA ASP A 2 14.83 -2.76 23.73
C ASP A 2 14.41 -1.30 23.94
N PRO A 3 15.25 -0.41 24.51
CA PRO A 3 14.96 1.02 24.61
C PRO A 3 14.52 1.67 23.29
N ALA A 4 15.01 1.20 22.14
CA ALA A 4 14.52 1.67 20.84
C ALA A 4 13.07 1.25 20.55
N THR A 5 12.65 0.07 21.01
CA THR A 5 11.26 -0.41 20.87
C THR A 5 10.30 0.35 21.78
N MET A 6 10.71 0.65 23.03
CA MET A 6 9.93 1.51 23.93
C MET A 6 9.70 2.90 23.32
N ALA A 7 10.71 3.48 22.68
CA ALA A 7 10.57 4.78 22.01
C ALA A 7 9.58 4.77 20.84
N ILE A 8 9.48 3.66 20.10
CA ILE A 8 8.53 3.52 18.97
C ILE A 8 7.09 3.42 19.47
N GLU A 9 6.84 2.67 20.54
CA GLU A 9 5.49 2.53 21.10
C GLU A 9 4.96 3.84 21.67
N ASP A 10 5.82 4.62 22.34
CA ASP A 10 5.46 5.94 22.85
C ASP A 10 5.18 6.91 21.70
N LEU A 11 6.02 6.92 20.65
CA LEU A 11 5.79 7.71 19.44
C LEU A 11 4.49 7.31 18.72
N ALA A 12 4.22 6.01 18.62
CA ALA A 12 2.99 5.50 18.02
C ALA A 12 1.75 5.95 18.80
N ARG A 13 1.81 5.93 20.15
CA ARG A 13 0.74 6.44 21.00
C ARG A 13 0.43 7.90 20.71
N ASP A 14 1.47 8.73 20.64
CA ASP A 14 1.34 10.17 20.38
C ASP A 14 0.78 10.42 18.98
N LEU A 15 1.28 9.72 17.95
CA LEU A 15 0.80 9.83 16.58
C LEU A 15 -0.67 9.40 16.43
N LEU A 16 -1.07 8.33 17.13
CA LEU A 16 -2.45 7.84 17.10
C LEU A 16 -3.43 8.77 17.83
N SER A 17 -2.94 9.61 18.75
CA SER A 17 -3.75 10.62 19.43
C SER A 17 -4.11 11.84 18.54
N LEU A 18 -3.38 12.04 17.44
CA LEU A 18 -3.61 13.17 16.53
C LEU A 18 -4.95 13.05 15.78
N PRO A 19 -5.54 14.17 15.32
CA PRO A 19 -6.70 14.14 14.42
C PRO A 19 -6.45 13.35 13.13
N VAL A 20 -7.50 12.75 12.57
CA VAL A 20 -7.43 11.93 11.34
C VAL A 20 -6.64 12.59 10.20
N PRO A 21 -6.85 13.88 9.86
CA PRO A 21 -6.11 14.50 8.76
C PRO A 21 -4.59 14.56 9.01
N SER A 22 -4.17 14.85 10.24
CA SER A 22 -2.76 14.89 10.62
C SER A 22 -2.12 13.51 10.55
N ARG A 23 -2.86 12.46 10.97
CA ARG A 23 -2.39 11.08 10.84
C ARG A 23 -2.24 10.65 9.39
N ALA A 24 -3.21 11.01 8.53
CA ALA A 24 -3.14 10.70 7.10
C ALA A 24 -1.91 11.36 6.45
N PHE A 25 -1.66 12.64 6.74
CA PHE A 25 -0.46 13.34 6.28
C PHE A 25 0.84 12.65 6.74
N LEU A 26 0.93 12.28 8.01
CA LEU A 26 2.14 11.61 8.52
C LEU A 26 2.30 10.19 7.96
N ALA A 27 1.20 9.46 7.76
CA ALA A 27 1.23 8.15 7.10
C ALA A 27 1.75 8.23 5.67
N GLU A 28 1.33 9.25 4.91
CA GLU A 28 1.87 9.54 3.58
C GLU A 28 3.38 9.80 3.64
N LYS A 29 3.86 10.66 4.55
CA LYS A 29 5.29 10.96 4.70
C LYS A 29 6.14 9.77 5.12
N LEU A 30 5.64 8.93 6.02
CA LEU A 30 6.32 7.69 6.39
C LEU A 30 6.38 6.72 5.22
N THR A 31 5.30 6.62 4.43
CA THR A 31 5.28 5.77 3.23
C THR A 31 6.27 6.28 2.18
N GLU A 32 6.28 7.58 1.87
CA GLU A 32 7.26 8.20 0.97
C GLU A 32 8.70 7.91 1.42
N SER A 33 8.97 7.94 2.73
CA SER A 33 10.32 7.72 3.26
C SER A 33 10.86 6.31 2.99
N VAL A 34 9.99 5.32 2.79
CA VAL A 34 10.37 3.93 2.53
C VAL A 34 10.22 3.52 1.07
N ASP A 35 9.60 4.35 0.24
CA ASP A 35 9.35 4.05 -1.18
C ASP A 35 10.65 4.05 -2.01
N TYR A 36 11.70 4.74 -1.54
CA TYR A 36 12.98 4.86 -2.25
C TYR A 36 13.93 3.66 -2.09
N PHE A 37 13.55 2.61 -1.34
CA PHE A 37 14.42 1.44 -1.10
C PHE A 37 14.35 0.37 -2.20
N VAL A 38 13.65 0.63 -3.31
CA VAL A 38 13.54 -0.30 -4.43
C VAL A 38 14.76 -0.16 -5.34
N SER A 39 15.46 -1.26 -5.63
CA SER A 39 16.60 -1.22 -6.55
C SER A 39 16.17 -0.74 -7.94
N PRO A 40 17.04 -0.05 -8.70
CA PRO A 40 16.72 0.38 -10.07
C PRO A 40 16.26 -0.77 -10.99
N SER A 41 16.75 -1.98 -10.74
CA SER A 41 16.33 -3.19 -11.48
C SER A 41 14.90 -3.61 -11.17
N VAL A 42 14.47 -3.51 -9.91
CA VAL A 42 13.09 -3.83 -9.50
C VAL A 42 12.15 -2.75 -10.05
N GLU A 43 12.52 -1.47 -9.97
CA GLU A 43 11.78 -0.37 -10.62
C GLU A 43 11.58 -0.60 -12.12
N ALA A 44 12.64 -0.97 -12.84
CA ALA A 44 12.57 -1.26 -14.27
C ALA A 44 11.65 -2.45 -14.58
N ALA A 45 11.73 -3.53 -13.78
CA ALA A 45 10.86 -4.69 -13.94
C ALA A 45 9.38 -4.35 -13.69
N TRP A 46 9.08 -3.54 -12.66
CA TRP A 46 7.73 -3.06 -12.39
C TRP A 46 7.16 -2.21 -13.52
N ARG A 47 7.95 -1.28 -14.07
CA ARG A 47 7.52 -0.47 -15.22
C ARG A 47 7.21 -1.32 -16.45
N ALA A 48 8.05 -2.32 -16.72
CA ALA A 48 7.82 -3.25 -17.82
C ALA A 48 6.52 -4.06 -17.63
N GLU A 49 6.27 -4.55 -16.41
CA GLU A 49 5.06 -5.31 -16.08
C GLU A 49 3.80 -4.45 -16.16
N ILE A 50 3.82 -3.22 -15.63
CA ILE A 50 2.69 -2.29 -15.75
C ILE A 50 2.37 -2.04 -17.23
N GLY A 51 3.39 -1.73 -18.03
CA GLY A 51 3.20 -1.52 -19.47
C GLY A 51 2.65 -2.76 -20.19
N LYS A 52 3.08 -3.96 -19.80
CA LYS A 52 2.54 -5.22 -20.31
C LYS A 52 1.06 -5.37 -19.94
N ARG A 53 0.69 -5.18 -18.67
CA ARG A 53 -0.71 -5.35 -18.21
C ARG A 53 -1.67 -4.35 -18.84
N VAL A 54 -1.22 -3.12 -19.06
CA VAL A 54 -2.02 -2.10 -19.76
C VAL A 54 -2.28 -2.55 -21.19
N ARG A 55 -1.25 -3.00 -21.93
CA ARG A 55 -1.43 -3.53 -23.28
C ARG A 55 -2.33 -4.76 -23.31
N ASP A 56 -2.12 -5.73 -22.42
CA ASP A 56 -2.96 -6.92 -22.34
C ASP A 56 -4.43 -6.53 -22.12
N TYR A 57 -4.71 -5.50 -21.32
CA TYR A 57 -6.06 -4.98 -21.13
C TYR A 57 -6.61 -4.27 -22.39
N GLU A 58 -5.83 -3.37 -22.99
CA GLU A 58 -6.22 -2.63 -24.20
C GLU A 58 -6.46 -3.55 -25.41
N ASP A 59 -5.64 -4.58 -25.56
CA ASP A 59 -5.74 -5.59 -26.61
C ASP A 59 -6.83 -6.65 -26.32
N GLY A 60 -7.50 -6.56 -25.17
CA GLY A 60 -8.56 -7.50 -24.76
C GLY A 60 -8.07 -8.89 -24.35
N VAL A 61 -6.76 -9.06 -24.17
CA VAL A 61 -6.13 -10.28 -23.64
C VAL A 61 -6.47 -10.47 -22.16
N ALA A 62 -6.53 -9.38 -21.40
CA ALA A 62 -6.92 -9.35 -19.99
C ALA A 62 -8.28 -8.66 -19.84
N GLY A 63 -9.25 -9.35 -19.24
CA GLY A 63 -10.57 -8.79 -18.92
C GLY A 63 -10.58 -7.95 -17.64
N SER A 64 -11.58 -7.08 -17.51
CA SER A 64 -11.88 -6.38 -16.26
C SER A 64 -13.04 -7.02 -15.51
N VAL A 65 -13.13 -6.69 -14.22
CA VAL A 65 -14.30 -6.98 -13.39
C VAL A 65 -14.89 -5.66 -12.88
N PRO A 66 -16.21 -5.59 -12.63
CA PRO A 66 -16.80 -4.43 -11.97
C PRO A 66 -16.12 -4.15 -10.63
N SER A 67 -15.85 -2.88 -10.36
CA SER A 67 -15.12 -2.47 -9.15
C SER A 67 -15.88 -2.85 -7.88
N GLU A 68 -17.22 -2.77 -7.89
CA GLU A 68 -18.07 -3.17 -6.78
C GLU A 68 -17.88 -4.66 -6.42
N ALA A 69 -17.80 -5.51 -7.44
CA ALA A 69 -17.57 -6.94 -7.27
C ALA A 69 -16.16 -7.22 -6.74
N ALA A 70 -15.14 -6.56 -7.28
CA ALA A 70 -13.76 -6.67 -6.82
C ALA A 70 -13.61 -6.26 -5.35
N PHE A 71 -14.19 -5.13 -4.97
CA PHE A 71 -14.13 -4.64 -3.58
C PHE A 71 -14.95 -5.48 -2.62
N ALA A 72 -16.10 -6.02 -3.04
CA ALA A 72 -16.90 -6.93 -2.21
C ALA A 72 -16.13 -8.20 -1.88
N GLU A 73 -15.48 -8.81 -2.87
CA GLU A 73 -14.63 -9.99 -2.69
C GLU A 73 -13.42 -9.68 -1.79
N ALA A 74 -12.76 -8.53 -1.99
CA ALA A 74 -11.63 -8.13 -1.17
C ALA A 74 -12.01 -7.97 0.32
N ARG A 75 -13.15 -7.32 0.61
CA ARG A 75 -13.66 -7.18 1.98
C ARG A 75 -13.97 -8.54 2.60
N LYS A 76 -14.67 -9.41 1.87
CA LYS A 76 -15.00 -10.76 2.34
C LYS A 76 -13.74 -11.52 2.76
N ARG A 77 -12.68 -11.49 1.95
CA ARG A 77 -11.40 -12.14 2.28
C ARG A 77 -10.70 -11.53 3.49
N ALA A 78 -10.75 -10.20 3.63
CA ALA A 78 -10.18 -9.51 4.77
C ALA A 78 -10.90 -9.87 6.09
N ASP A 79 -12.22 -10.05 6.04
CA ASP A 79 -13.02 -10.50 7.18
C ASP A 79 -12.73 -11.96 7.53
N GLU A 80 -12.52 -12.83 6.54
CA GLU A 80 -12.16 -14.25 6.74
C GLU A 80 -10.75 -14.44 7.34
N ALA A 81 -9.84 -13.48 7.13
CA ALA A 81 -8.47 -13.54 7.62
C ALA A 81 -8.28 -12.98 9.05
N ARG A 82 -9.35 -12.49 9.68
CA ARG A 82 -9.35 -11.81 10.98
C ARG A 82 -9.82 -12.73 12.10
#